data_AF-A0A916HJ47-F1
#
_entry.id   AF-A0A916HJ47-F1
#
_cell.length_a   1.000
_cell.length_b   1.000
_cell.length_c   1.000
_cell.angle_alpha   90.00
_cell.angle_beta   90.00
_cell.angle_gamma   90.00
#
_symmetry.space_group_name_H-M   'P 1'
#
loop_
_entity.id
_entity.type
_entity.pdbx_description
1 polymer ?
#
loop_
_entity_poly.entity_id
_entity_poly.type
_entity_poly.pdbx_seq_one_letter_code
_entity_poly.pdbx_strand_id
1 'polypeptide(L)'
;MTVNTKFLPICLLLTLAACAPLPKKNEPGENSAADATVPVQVIHVGKDNLLEFSAQFIELTVEAQRRELASVSQAAQNKTDLKSRMQLALIYALPGSRLRDHSKALPLLEDLLNEKNLDNESKLLATIFRDHISDTNKANQKMRDELKRTDAAQQKLDDTQKKLDELQKKLNDLKNIEKTMVDRDQGNKK
;
A
#
# COMPACT_ATOMS: atom_id res chain seq x y z
N MET A 1 -5.81 21.64 -53.97
CA MET A 1 -6.27 22.71 -53.06
C MET A 1 -6.37 22.07 -51.67
N THR A 2 -5.37 22.06 -50.76
CA THR A 2 -4.25 23.00 -50.49
C THR A 2 -4.75 24.46 -50.35
N VAL A 3 -4.57 25.25 -49.27
CA VAL A 3 -3.91 25.15 -47.93
C VAL A 3 -4.68 26.10 -46.95
N ASN A 4 -4.43 26.33 -45.64
CA ASN A 4 -3.26 26.05 -44.77
C ASN A 4 -3.60 25.92 -43.25
N THR A 5 -2.89 25.01 -42.58
CA THR A 5 -2.40 24.98 -41.17
C THR A 5 -2.02 26.33 -40.53
N LYS A 6 -2.43 26.57 -39.26
CA LYS A 6 -1.68 27.24 -38.14
C LYS A 6 -2.29 26.77 -36.80
N PHE A 7 -1.69 25.85 -36.05
CA PHE A 7 -0.62 26.04 -35.04
C PHE A 7 -0.92 27.06 -33.92
N LEU A 8 -1.31 26.55 -32.75
CA LEU A 8 -1.04 27.16 -31.43
C LEU A 8 -0.83 26.07 -30.34
N PRO A 9 0.28 25.31 -30.36
CA PRO A 9 0.71 24.55 -29.19
C PRO A 9 1.28 25.53 -28.16
N ILE A 10 0.63 25.65 -27.00
CA ILE A 10 1.16 26.44 -25.88
C ILE A 10 2.41 25.74 -25.35
N CYS A 11 3.55 26.44 -25.41
CA CYS A 11 4.82 26.05 -24.80
C CYS A 11 4.60 25.61 -23.34
N LEU A 12 5.11 24.45 -22.91
CA LEU A 12 6.53 24.15 -22.70
C LEU A 12 7.16 25.07 -21.63
N LEU A 13 7.89 24.46 -20.68
CA LEU A 13 8.75 25.08 -19.66
C LEU A 13 8.05 25.65 -18.41
N LEU A 14 7.66 24.75 -17.50
CA LEU A 14 8.00 24.93 -16.07
C LEU A 14 8.89 23.75 -15.66
N THR A 15 10.16 23.89 -16.03
CA THR A 15 11.23 22.94 -15.75
C THR A 15 11.65 22.96 -14.29
N LEU A 16 12.06 21.77 -13.83
CA LEU A 16 12.82 21.44 -12.63
C LEU A 16 13.69 22.60 -12.08
N ALA A 17 13.40 23.00 -10.84
CA ALA A 17 14.31 23.68 -9.92
C ALA A 17 13.91 23.29 -8.48
N ALA A 18 14.79 22.91 -7.56
CA ALA A 18 16.23 22.69 -7.68
C ALA A 18 16.70 21.65 -6.64
N CYS A 19 17.59 20.73 -7.03
CA CYS A 19 18.42 19.99 -6.09
C CYS A 19 19.79 20.67 -6.01
N ALA A 20 20.00 21.48 -4.96
CA ALA A 20 21.30 22.08 -4.69
C ALA A 20 22.16 21.14 -3.83
N PRO A 21 23.33 20.67 -4.30
CA PRO A 21 24.26 19.91 -3.46
C PRO A 21 24.98 20.83 -2.48
N LEU A 22 24.95 20.47 -1.19
CA LEU A 22 25.70 21.18 -0.14
C LEU A 22 27.22 20.94 -0.30
N PRO A 23 28.08 21.96 -0.11
CA PRO A 23 29.52 21.82 -0.24
C PRO A 23 30.12 20.99 0.90
N LYS A 24 30.85 19.93 0.56
CA LYS A 24 31.66 19.15 1.51
C LYS A 24 32.85 19.99 1.98
N LYS A 25 32.91 20.29 3.28
CA LYS A 25 34.11 20.84 3.94
C LYS A 25 34.89 19.68 4.59
N ASN A 26 35.86 19.14 3.85
CA ASN A 26 36.96 18.38 4.45
C ASN A 26 38.07 19.37 4.82
N GLU A 27 38.74 19.14 5.94
CA GLU A 27 40.16 19.43 6.26
C GLU A 27 40.44 18.84 7.68
N PRO A 28 41.69 18.52 8.05
CA PRO A 28 41.95 17.34 8.90
C PRO A 28 42.33 17.60 10.37
N GLY A 29 42.03 16.59 11.20
CA GLY A 29 42.87 16.04 12.28
C GLY A 29 43.39 16.93 13.43
N GLU A 30 43.05 16.55 14.66
CA GLU A 30 44.04 16.44 15.74
C GLU A 30 43.59 15.49 16.86
N ASN A 31 44.55 14.92 17.58
CA ASN A 31 44.33 13.90 18.61
C ASN A 31 44.17 14.54 20.00
N SER A 32 43.31 13.99 20.87
CA SER A 32 43.66 13.88 22.31
C SER A 32 42.78 12.97 23.15
N ALA A 33 43.48 12.27 24.04
CA ALA A 33 43.10 11.89 25.41
C ALA A 33 41.85 11.02 25.62
N ALA A 34 42.15 9.77 26.00
CA ALA A 34 41.29 8.82 26.68
C ALA A 34 40.41 9.42 27.80
N ASP A 35 39.16 8.96 27.84
CA ASP A 35 38.43 8.74 29.09
C ASP A 35 37.79 7.34 29.06
N ALA A 36 37.89 6.63 30.18
CA ALA A 36 37.58 5.21 30.30
C ALA A 36 36.14 4.99 30.79
N THR A 37 35.16 5.36 29.97
CA THR A 37 33.76 4.96 30.20
C THR A 37 33.47 3.65 29.47
N VAL A 38 33.03 2.61 30.20
CA VAL A 38 32.60 1.33 29.60
C VAL A 38 31.47 1.60 28.61
N PRO A 39 31.66 1.39 27.29
CA PRO A 39 30.61 1.67 26.34
C PRO A 39 29.56 0.57 26.46
N VAL A 40 28.38 0.92 26.99
CA VAL A 40 27.15 0.25 26.56
C VAL A 40 27.11 0.46 25.05
N GLN A 41 27.41 -0.60 24.29
CA GLN A 41 27.44 -0.53 22.84
C GLN A 41 26.00 -0.34 22.35
N VAL A 42 25.61 0.92 22.19
CA VAL A 42 24.47 1.30 21.36
C VAL A 42 24.82 0.80 19.97
N ILE A 43 24.18 -0.29 19.55
CA ILE A 43 24.39 -0.87 18.23
C ILE A 43 23.78 0.12 17.25
N HIS A 44 24.61 1.02 16.73
CA HIS A 44 24.22 1.97 15.72
C HIS A 44 24.04 1.18 14.41
N VAL A 45 22.83 0.67 14.20
CA VAL A 45 22.43 0.00 12.96
C VAL A 45 22.48 1.07 11.87
N GLY A 46 23.64 1.17 11.20
CA GLY A 46 23.95 2.27 10.28
C GLY A 46 22.85 2.47 9.23
N LYS A 47 22.10 3.55 9.42
CA LYS A 47 20.97 4.10 8.64
C LYS A 47 21.04 3.75 7.15
N ASP A 48 22.18 4.06 6.56
CA ASP A 48 22.45 3.91 5.13
C ASP A 48 22.26 2.44 4.68
N ASN A 49 22.81 1.48 5.43
CA ASN A 49 22.72 0.05 5.11
C ASN A 49 21.28 -0.48 5.13
N LEU A 50 20.40 0.06 5.97
CA LEU A 50 19.06 -0.50 6.17
C LEU A 50 18.08 -0.01 5.10
N LEU A 51 18.16 1.27 4.75
CA LEU A 51 17.38 1.83 3.66
C LEU A 51 17.92 1.37 2.29
N GLU A 52 19.24 1.30 2.12
CA GLU A 52 19.86 0.74 0.91
C GLU A 52 19.47 -0.73 0.70
N PHE A 53 19.57 -1.55 1.76
CA PHE A 53 19.06 -2.93 1.73
C PHE A 53 17.59 -2.99 1.30
N SER A 54 16.75 -2.09 1.81
CA SER A 54 15.32 -2.08 1.47
C SER A 54 15.04 -1.74 0.00
N ALA A 55 15.84 -0.83 -0.59
CA ALA A 55 15.75 -0.47 -2.00
C ALA A 55 16.20 -1.64 -2.89
N GLN A 56 17.39 -2.20 -2.62
CA GLN A 56 17.91 -3.38 -3.33
C GLN A 56 16.93 -4.56 -3.25
N PHE A 57 16.37 -4.84 -2.08
CA PHE A 57 15.45 -5.97 -1.87
C PHE A 57 14.20 -5.90 -2.76
N ILE A 58 13.67 -4.71 -3.05
CA ILE A 58 12.50 -4.53 -3.92
C ILE A 58 12.84 -4.82 -5.39
N GLU A 59 14.06 -4.53 -5.83
CA GLU A 59 14.55 -4.78 -7.20
C GLU A 59 14.89 -6.26 -7.46
N LEU A 60 15.15 -7.04 -6.40
CA LEU A 60 15.48 -8.47 -6.49
C LEU A 60 14.31 -9.32 -7.02
N THR A 61 14.66 -10.42 -7.71
CA THR A 61 13.68 -11.44 -8.13
C THR A 61 13.07 -12.17 -6.93
N VAL A 62 11.89 -12.77 -7.11
CA VAL A 62 11.16 -13.45 -6.00
C VAL A 62 11.97 -14.57 -5.36
N GLU A 63 12.80 -15.28 -6.12
CA GLU A 63 13.67 -16.34 -5.61
C GLU A 63 14.85 -15.77 -4.84
N ALA A 64 15.45 -14.66 -5.30
CA ALA A 64 16.50 -13.96 -4.59
C ALA A 64 15.97 -13.36 -3.27
N GLN A 65 14.79 -12.73 -3.29
CA GLN A 65 14.09 -12.25 -2.08
C GLN A 65 13.87 -13.38 -1.05
N ARG A 66 13.54 -14.61 -1.50
CA ARG A 66 13.38 -15.76 -0.61
C ARG A 66 14.71 -16.26 -0.03
N ARG A 67 15.79 -16.21 -0.82
CA ARG A 67 17.14 -16.57 -0.36
C ARG A 67 17.66 -15.57 0.69
N GLU A 68 17.48 -14.27 0.44
CA GLU A 68 17.81 -13.22 1.41
C GLU A 68 16.98 -13.36 2.69
N LEU A 69 15.66 -13.58 2.57
CA LEU A 69 14.82 -13.83 3.74
C LEU A 69 15.30 -15.05 4.55
N ALA A 70 15.71 -16.14 3.89
CA ALA A 70 16.24 -17.31 4.58
C ALA A 70 17.55 -16.98 5.32
N SER A 71 18.50 -16.31 4.67
CA SER A 71 19.77 -15.87 5.25
C SER A 71 19.57 -14.96 6.46
N VAL A 72 18.79 -13.89 6.29
CA VAL A 72 18.47 -12.92 7.35
C VAL A 72 17.69 -13.59 8.49
N SER A 73 16.80 -14.54 8.20
CA SER A 73 16.07 -15.28 9.24
C SER A 73 16.97 -16.19 10.08
N GLN A 74 18.01 -16.78 9.49
CA GLN A 74 19.02 -17.56 10.22
C GLN A 74 19.88 -16.66 11.10
N ALA A 75 20.36 -15.53 10.56
CA ALA A 75 21.12 -14.55 11.33
C ALA A 75 20.30 -13.98 12.51
N ALA A 76 19.01 -13.70 12.29
CA ALA A 76 18.06 -13.21 13.28
C ALA A 76 17.69 -14.21 14.41
N GLN A 77 18.04 -15.50 14.29
CA GLN A 77 17.91 -16.44 15.43
C GLN A 77 18.86 -16.08 16.58
N ASN A 78 19.99 -15.42 16.26
CA ASN A 78 20.91 -14.91 17.26
C ASN A 78 20.32 -13.66 17.92
N LYS A 79 19.83 -13.78 19.15
CA LYS A 79 19.26 -12.66 19.93
C LYS A 79 20.19 -11.45 20.07
N THR A 80 21.49 -11.65 19.90
CA THR A 80 22.52 -10.60 19.93
C THR A 80 22.55 -9.74 18.66
N ASP A 81 22.08 -10.24 17.51
CA ASP A 81 22.10 -9.49 16.25
C ASP A 81 20.83 -8.65 16.05
N LEU A 82 20.89 -7.44 16.61
CA LEU A 82 19.85 -6.44 16.50
C LEU A 82 19.61 -5.98 15.05
N LYS A 83 20.65 -5.98 14.20
CA LYS A 83 20.59 -5.55 12.80
C LYS A 83 19.81 -6.57 11.96
N SER A 84 20.13 -7.85 12.08
CA SER A 84 19.45 -8.90 11.30
C SER A 84 17.97 -9.02 11.65
N ARG A 85 17.59 -8.84 12.92
CA ARG A 85 16.16 -8.79 13.30
C ARG A 85 15.44 -7.56 12.74
N MET A 86 16.09 -6.40 12.71
CA MET A 86 15.52 -5.20 12.08
C MET A 86 15.37 -5.38 10.56
N GLN A 87 16.36 -5.97 9.88
CA GLN A 87 16.25 -6.36 8.47
C GLN A 87 15.11 -7.36 8.23
N LEU A 88 14.96 -8.36 9.10
CA LEU A 88 13.86 -9.34 9.02
C LEU A 88 12.49 -8.67 9.14
N ALA A 89 12.30 -7.81 10.14
CA ALA A 89 11.08 -7.04 10.33
C ALA A 89 10.77 -6.15 9.10
N LEU A 90 11.81 -5.53 8.52
CA LEU A 90 11.71 -4.71 7.33
C LEU A 90 11.25 -5.50 6.09
N ILE A 91 11.83 -6.67 5.81
CA ILE A 91 11.42 -7.55 4.69
C ILE A 91 9.90 -7.85 4.73
N TYR A 92 9.37 -8.09 5.93
CA TYR A 92 7.95 -8.37 6.14
C TYR A 92 7.06 -7.13 6.16
N ALA A 93 7.60 -5.95 6.46
CA ALA A 93 6.87 -4.67 6.51
C ALA A 93 6.81 -3.93 5.18
N LEU A 94 7.79 -4.13 4.28
CA LEU A 94 8.02 -3.29 3.10
C LEU A 94 6.83 -3.23 2.12
N PRO A 95 6.34 -2.02 1.75
CA PRO A 95 5.33 -1.84 0.71
C PRO A 95 5.97 -2.04 -0.68
N GLY A 96 5.94 -3.28 -1.16
CA GLY A 96 6.57 -3.69 -2.43
C GLY A 96 7.19 -5.08 -2.36
N SER A 97 7.52 -5.55 -1.15
CA SER A 97 7.95 -6.94 -0.90
C SER A 97 6.86 -7.93 -1.33
N ARG A 98 7.22 -8.92 -2.15
CA ARG A 98 6.32 -10.04 -2.49
C ARG A 98 6.21 -11.07 -1.36
N LEU A 99 7.04 -10.94 -0.32
CA LEU A 99 7.08 -11.79 0.88
C LEU A 99 6.49 -11.07 2.11
N ARG A 100 5.75 -9.97 1.89
CA ARG A 100 5.15 -9.14 2.93
C ARG A 100 4.20 -9.94 3.81
N ASP A 101 4.45 -9.94 5.11
CA ASP A 101 3.65 -10.64 6.12
C ASP A 101 3.49 -9.79 7.37
N HIS A 102 2.41 -9.00 7.39
CA HIS A 102 2.08 -8.10 8.49
C HIS A 102 1.87 -8.83 9.83
N SER A 103 1.49 -10.12 9.81
CA SER A 103 1.28 -10.91 11.04
C SER A 103 2.59 -11.28 11.72
N LYS A 104 3.68 -11.44 10.95
CA LYS A 104 5.03 -11.69 11.47
C LYS A 104 5.80 -10.39 11.74
N ALA A 105 5.55 -9.34 10.95
CA ALA A 105 6.21 -8.05 11.12
C ALA A 105 5.89 -7.38 12.47
N LEU A 106 4.61 -7.37 12.88
CA LEU A 106 4.17 -6.69 14.10
C LEU A 106 4.87 -7.16 15.38
N PRO A 107 4.87 -8.46 15.76
CA PRO A 107 5.54 -8.91 16.98
C PRO A 107 7.05 -8.66 16.94
N LEU A 108 7.71 -8.82 15.77
CA LEU A 108 9.13 -8.51 15.62
C LEU A 108 9.43 -7.02 15.85
N LEU A 109 8.56 -6.12 15.36
CA LEU A 109 8.70 -4.67 15.59
C LEU A 109 8.43 -4.30 17.05
N GLU A 110 7.46 -4.93 17.71
CA GLU A 110 7.18 -4.71 19.14
C GLU A 110 8.35 -5.18 20.02
N ASP A 111 8.90 -6.37 19.76
CA ASP A 111 10.12 -6.86 20.43
C ASP A 111 11.30 -5.91 20.26
N LEU A 112 11.50 -5.37 19.05
CA LEU A 112 12.56 -4.39 18.75
C LEU A 112 12.35 -3.05 19.48
N LEU A 113 11.10 -2.58 19.60
CA LEU A 113 10.77 -1.33 20.31
C LEU A 113 10.93 -1.45 21.84
N ASN A 114 10.71 -2.65 22.39
CA ASN A 114 10.90 -2.94 23.81
C ASN A 114 12.39 -2.98 24.23
N GLU A 115 13.33 -3.05 23.29
CA GLU A 115 14.75 -3.15 23.61
C GLU A 115 15.44 -1.81 23.86
N LYS A 116 16.10 -1.73 25.03
CA LYS A 116 16.76 -0.52 25.51
C LYS A 116 17.98 -0.13 24.67
N ASN A 117 18.68 -1.11 24.08
CA ASN A 117 19.92 -0.91 23.32
C ASN A 117 19.72 -0.41 21.87
N LEU A 118 18.47 -0.34 21.39
CA LEU A 118 18.17 0.13 20.03
C LEU A 118 18.31 1.65 19.94
N ASP A 119 18.99 2.12 18.90
CA ASP A 119 19.18 3.55 18.61
C ASP A 119 17.85 4.30 18.40
N ASN A 120 17.83 5.60 18.70
CA ASN A 120 16.61 6.42 18.63
C ASN A 120 16.06 6.54 17.21
N GLU A 121 16.92 6.60 16.19
CA GLU A 121 16.49 6.67 14.79
C GLU A 121 15.89 5.33 14.34
N SER A 122 16.49 4.22 14.78
CA SER A 122 15.97 2.87 14.53
C SER A 122 14.62 2.62 15.23
N LYS A 123 14.41 3.16 16.43
CA LYS A 123 13.11 3.15 17.14
C LYS A 123 12.05 3.97 16.40
N LEU A 124 12.41 5.14 15.88
CA LEU A 124 11.51 5.96 15.07
C LEU A 124 11.11 5.22 13.78
N LEU A 125 12.06 4.60 13.09
CA LEU A 125 11.80 3.83 11.87
C LEU A 125 10.90 2.62 12.14
N ALA A 126 11.16 1.84 13.19
CA ALA A 126 10.31 0.73 13.60
C ALA A 126 8.88 1.18 13.96
N THR A 127 8.76 2.35 14.59
CA THR A 127 7.46 2.98 14.90
C THR A 127 6.70 3.33 13.61
N ILE A 128 7.36 3.98 12.64
CA ILE A 128 6.78 4.32 11.33
C ILE A 128 6.29 3.05 10.61
N PHE A 129 7.06 1.96 10.63
CA PHE A 129 6.61 0.69 10.02
C PHE A 129 5.44 0.05 10.76
N ARG A 130 5.45 0.02 12.10
CA ARG A 130 4.32 -0.48 12.91
C ARG A 130 3.04 0.30 12.60
N ASP A 131 3.12 1.62 12.55
CA ASP A 131 1.97 2.49 12.31
C ASP A 131 1.47 2.36 10.86
N HIS A 132 2.38 2.27 9.88
CA HIS A 132 2.05 1.94 8.48
C HIS A 132 1.32 0.59 8.35
N ILE A 133 1.76 -0.45 9.07
CA ILE A 133 1.08 -1.76 9.08
C ILE A 133 -0.31 -1.63 9.72
N SER A 134 -0.42 -0.92 10.84
CA SER A 134 -1.68 -0.66 11.54
C SER A 134 -2.70 0.03 10.63
N ASP A 135 -2.28 1.08 9.92
CA ASP A 135 -3.15 1.84 9.03
C ASP A 135 -3.48 1.08 7.74
N THR A 136 -2.54 0.30 7.20
CA THR A 136 -2.79 -0.62 6.09
C THR A 136 -3.84 -1.68 6.46
N ASN A 137 -3.77 -2.24 7.67
CA ASN A 137 -4.76 -3.20 8.16
C ASN A 137 -6.15 -2.55 8.36
N LYS A 138 -6.22 -1.34 8.94
CA LYS A 138 -7.47 -0.56 9.06
C LYS A 138 -8.08 -0.23 7.69
N ALA A 139 -7.24 0.17 6.71
CA ALA A 139 -7.68 0.47 5.36
C ALA A 139 -8.21 -0.78 4.64
N ASN A 140 -7.51 -1.91 4.74
CA ASN A 140 -7.96 -3.20 4.22
C ASN A 140 -9.31 -3.63 4.84
N GLN A 141 -9.49 -3.46 6.16
CA GLN A 141 -10.76 -3.77 6.82
C GLN A 141 -11.90 -2.89 6.30
N LYS A 142 -11.69 -1.56 6.23
CA LYS A 142 -12.67 -0.62 5.65
C LYS A 142 -13.03 -0.98 4.22
N MET A 143 -12.05 -1.35 3.38
CA MET A 143 -12.28 -1.79 2.01
C MET A 143 -13.12 -3.08 1.95
N ARG A 144 -12.90 -4.05 2.84
CA ARG A 144 -13.70 -5.28 2.92
C ARG A 144 -15.15 -5.00 3.33
N ASP A 145 -15.36 -4.07 4.25
CA ASP A 145 -16.71 -3.75 4.74
C ASP A 145 -17.49 -2.86 3.76
N GLU A 146 -16.81 -1.94 3.06
CA GLU A 146 -17.42 -1.16 1.98
C GLU A 146 -17.75 -2.04 0.77
N LEU A 147 -16.91 -3.03 0.42
CA LEU A 147 -17.22 -4.01 -0.63
C LEU A 147 -18.51 -4.80 -0.34
N LYS A 148 -18.66 -5.32 0.89
CA LYS A 148 -19.91 -5.99 1.31
C LYS A 148 -21.12 -5.05 1.22
N ARG A 149 -20.92 -3.76 1.53
CA ARG A 149 -21.98 -2.75 1.45
C ARG A 149 -22.37 -2.46 0.00
N THR A 150 -21.41 -2.37 -0.93
CA THR A 150 -21.69 -2.22 -2.36
C THR A 150 -22.36 -3.45 -2.93
N ASP A 151 -21.94 -4.66 -2.56
CA ASP A 151 -22.56 -5.92 -3.00
C ASP A 151 -24.03 -5.99 -2.54
N ALA A 152 -24.30 -5.65 -1.27
CA ALA A 152 -25.66 -5.61 -0.73
C ALA A 152 -26.53 -4.49 -1.32
N ALA A 153 -25.93 -3.39 -1.79
CA ALA A 153 -26.64 -2.34 -2.53
C ALA A 153 -26.95 -2.77 -3.97
N GLN A 154 -26.00 -3.44 -4.64
CA GLN A 154 -26.18 -3.99 -5.99
C GLN A 154 -27.28 -5.06 -6.01
N GLN A 155 -27.28 -5.99 -5.05
CA GLN A 155 -28.34 -7.00 -4.95
C GLN A 155 -29.73 -6.37 -4.82
N LYS A 156 -29.87 -5.28 -4.04
CA LYS A 156 -31.13 -4.54 -3.92
C LYS A 156 -31.53 -3.87 -5.24
N LEU A 157 -30.57 -3.33 -5.99
CA LEU A 157 -30.81 -2.74 -7.31
C LEU A 157 -31.31 -3.80 -8.30
N ASP A 158 -30.67 -4.97 -8.33
CA ASP A 158 -31.07 -6.07 -9.21
C ASP A 158 -32.48 -6.58 -8.86
N ASP A 159 -32.82 -6.66 -7.58
CA ASP A 159 -34.14 -7.07 -7.12
C ASP A 159 -35.23 -6.01 -7.34
N THR A 160 -34.91 -4.71 -7.32
CA THR A 160 -35.85 -3.66 -7.73
C THR A 160 -36.02 -3.63 -9.25
N GLN A 161 -34.97 -3.88 -10.03
CA GLN A 161 -35.06 -3.97 -11.49
C GLN A 161 -35.95 -5.14 -11.92
N LYS A 162 -35.76 -6.35 -11.36
CA LYS A 162 -36.65 -7.50 -11.64
C LYS A 162 -38.12 -7.21 -11.35
N LYS A 163 -38.41 -6.50 -10.25
CA LYS A 163 -39.78 -6.08 -9.90
C LYS A 163 -40.34 -5.05 -10.88
N LEU A 164 -39.51 -4.12 -11.34
CA LEU A 164 -39.89 -3.17 -12.38
C LEU A 164 -40.23 -3.90 -13.68
N ASP A 165 -39.39 -4.84 -14.12
CA ASP A 165 -39.62 -5.64 -15.33
C ASP A 165 -40.90 -6.50 -15.23
N GLU A 166 -41.17 -7.08 -14.06
CA GLU A 166 -42.41 -7.84 -13.78
C GLU A 166 -43.66 -6.93 -13.84
N LEU A 167 -43.60 -5.73 -13.28
CA LEU A 167 -44.68 -4.75 -13.33
C LEU A 167 -44.89 -4.21 -14.75
N GLN A 168 -43.80 -3.94 -15.48
CA GLN A 168 -43.80 -3.54 -16.89
C GLN A 168 -44.51 -4.60 -17.75
N LYS A 169 -44.22 -5.89 -17.50
CA LYS A 169 -44.90 -7.01 -18.16
C LYS A 169 -46.40 -7.02 -17.84
N LYS A 170 -46.79 -6.96 -16.56
CA LYS A 170 -48.21 -6.93 -16.15
C LYS A 170 -48.97 -5.76 -16.76
N LEU A 171 -48.35 -4.59 -16.89
CA LEU A 171 -48.95 -3.42 -17.53
C LEU A 171 -49.19 -3.66 -19.03
N ASN A 172 -48.21 -4.24 -19.73
CA ASN A 172 -48.38 -4.63 -21.14
C ASN A 172 -49.46 -5.70 -21.33
N ASP A 173 -49.52 -6.70 -20.44
CA ASP A 173 -50.55 -7.75 -20.47
C ASP A 173 -51.95 -7.15 -20.26
N LEU A 174 -52.12 -6.24 -19.30
CA LEU A 174 -53.38 -5.52 -19.08
C LEU A 174 -53.78 -4.64 -20.28
N LYS A 175 -52.83 -3.93 -20.89
CA LYS A 175 -53.07 -3.12 -22.11
C LYS A 175 -53.48 -3.98 -23.30
N ASN A 176 -52.92 -5.18 -23.43
CA ASN A 176 -53.34 -6.16 -24.44
C ASN A 176 -54.77 -6.66 -24.16
N ILE A 177 -55.10 -6.97 -22.89
CA ILE A 177 -56.47 -7.35 -22.49
C ILE A 177 -57.46 -6.22 -22.83
N GLU A 178 -57.18 -4.99 -22.41
CA GLU A 178 -58.01 -3.80 -22.72
C GLU A 178 -58.27 -3.67 -24.22
N LYS A 179 -57.22 -3.74 -25.04
CA LYS A 179 -57.36 -3.70 -26.51
C LYS A 179 -58.27 -4.82 -27.03
N THR A 180 -58.07 -6.06 -26.60
CA THR A 180 -58.92 -7.20 -27.03
C THR A 180 -60.36 -7.16 -26.50
N MET A 181 -60.64 -6.34 -25.47
CA MET A 181 -62.00 -6.07 -25.01
C MET A 181 -62.66 -4.98 -25.87
N VAL A 182 -61.93 -3.90 -26.17
CA VAL A 182 -62.42 -2.80 -27.04
C VAL A 182 -62.70 -3.31 -28.46
N ASP A 183 -61.78 -4.08 -29.06
CA ASP A 183 -61.95 -4.67 -30.39
C ASP A 183 -63.22 -5.56 -30.46
N ARG A 184 -63.54 -6.26 -29.36
CA ARG A 184 -64.71 -7.15 -29.24
C ARG A 184 -66.02 -6.40 -29.06
N ASP A 185 -66.04 -5.34 -28.25
CA ASP A 185 -67.22 -4.48 -28.06
C ASP A 185 -67.56 -3.70 -29.35
N GLN A 186 -66.56 -3.27 -30.12
CA GLN A 186 -66.77 -2.64 -31.42
C GLN A 186 -67.24 -3.62 -32.49
N GLY A 187 -66.77 -4.87 -32.46
CA GLY A 187 -67.20 -5.94 -33.38
C GLY A 187 -68.68 -6.30 -33.24
N ASN A 188 -69.23 -6.24 -32.02
CA ASN A 188 -70.64 -6.54 -31.74
C ASN A 188 -71.63 -5.39 -32.01
N LYS A 189 -71.17 -4.25 -32.52
CA LYS A 189 -72.00 -3.05 -32.80
C LYS A 189 -72.21 -2.79 -34.30
N LYS A 190 -72.11 -3.83 -35.13
CA LYS A 190 -72.36 -3.83 -36.57
C LYS A 190 -73.38 -4.89 -36.96
#